data_AF-A0A9D7Y2T5-F1
#
_entry.id   AF-A0A9D7Y2T5-F1
#
_cell.length_a   1.000
_cell.length_b   1.000
_cell.length_c   1.000
_cell.angle_alpha   90.00
_cell.angle_beta   90.00
_cell.angle_gamma   90.00
#
_symmetry.space_group_name_H-M   'P 1'
#
loop_
_entity.id
_entity.type
_entity.pdbx_description
1 polymer ?
#
loop_
_entity_poly.entity_id
_entity_poly.type
_entity_poly.pdbx_seq_one_letter_code
_entity_poly.pdbx_strand_id
1 'polypeptide(L)'
;MITDTGKKYSIYAVWAVFVFLIGYIKLSYHELWKDEWQAWFVASDKSLGQIFSFLYYEGHPALWYLYLKPFTFLQSLANPVSIMSIAHLVTVALGLYFLFIRFRLPLFLKIFFALSYFLFFEYGIVNRGYFMVILMTFWVTSLISQEHNNKLYAGLGLFLLCQTEVYGVFMAIALGFYIYLKSKSGLDRLKNIDFYGLALGLLVFLISVFPRVSGHVGKTRGKDLSFIDTILTSLQGNLSNTYLLGSTPDTFTVGWTAIGLVLSILCLGGLIYVFYKDKMVWKSFLAFLAMMLIFSIFFFVGGVRQWGMGFVFFVAMLELRGMDIRKECGVAGIIITFCMFGLIHNVKAVREDIRLPFTNAKKTGLFIRDKVPAKVPVVAINKFEATPVIGYAGRKFYELPAGAEFSYFRWVDKIYLPTENELKLFARYKGVGGITILTPKPLDNTRFPNVKLWQKFDEENYKKENYFLYTLPVK
;
A
#
# COMPACT_ATOMS: atom_id res chain seq x y z
N MET A 1 -34.80 21.23 14.55
CA MET A 1 -35.04 20.65 13.21
C MET A 1 -33.98 21.20 12.26
N ILE A 2 -32.98 20.40 11.88
CA ILE A 2 -32.01 20.82 10.87
C ILE A 2 -32.65 20.57 9.49
N THR A 3 -32.73 21.60 8.66
CA THR A 3 -33.23 21.53 7.27
C THR A 3 -32.40 20.52 6.45
N ASP A 4 -32.97 20.00 5.36
CA ASP A 4 -32.26 19.02 4.50
C ASP A 4 -30.95 19.61 3.92
N THR A 5 -30.94 20.93 3.67
CA THR A 5 -29.73 21.71 3.37
C THR A 5 -28.71 21.72 4.51
N GLY A 6 -29.14 21.92 5.75
CA GLY A 6 -28.26 21.88 6.93
C GLY A 6 -27.62 20.51 7.17
N LYS A 7 -28.36 19.42 6.92
CA LYS A 7 -27.81 18.06 6.96
C LYS A 7 -26.75 17.86 5.88
N LYS A 8 -26.98 18.37 4.67
CA LYS A 8 -26.01 18.33 3.59
C LYS A 8 -24.72 19.08 3.97
N TYR A 9 -24.79 20.31 4.45
CA TYR A 9 -23.57 21.05 4.87
C TYR A 9 -22.80 20.34 5.99
N SER A 10 -23.51 19.69 6.92
CA SER A 10 -22.87 18.94 8.01
C SER A 10 -22.01 17.77 7.52
N ILE A 11 -22.43 17.05 6.47
CA ILE A 11 -21.66 15.89 5.97
C ILE A 11 -20.42 16.31 5.17
N TYR A 12 -20.48 17.43 4.45
CA TYR A 12 -19.31 18.03 3.81
C TYR A 12 -18.30 18.53 4.85
N ALA A 13 -18.78 19.12 5.95
CA ALA A 13 -17.92 19.54 7.05
C ALA A 13 -17.20 18.34 7.68
N VAL A 14 -17.91 17.23 7.94
CA VAL A 14 -17.29 16.00 8.46
C VAL A 14 -16.24 15.46 7.48
N TRP A 15 -16.55 15.39 6.19
CA TRP A 15 -15.58 14.99 5.16
C TRP A 15 -14.32 15.87 5.19
N ALA A 16 -14.49 17.20 5.19
CA ALA A 16 -13.37 18.15 5.22
C ALA A 16 -12.51 18.00 6.48
N VAL A 17 -13.15 17.77 7.64
CA VAL A 17 -12.44 17.49 8.90
C VAL A 17 -11.57 16.23 8.79
N PHE A 18 -12.08 15.13 8.22
CA PHE A 18 -11.28 13.92 8.05
C PHE A 18 -10.10 14.12 7.09
N VAL A 19 -10.32 14.81 5.96
CA VAL A 19 -9.24 15.14 5.02
C VAL A 19 -8.18 16.01 5.69
N PHE A 20 -8.61 17.02 6.46
CA PHE A 20 -7.72 17.88 7.21
C PHE A 20 -6.93 17.12 8.26
N LEU A 21 -7.56 16.26 9.06
CA LEU A 21 -6.90 15.48 10.11
C LEU A 21 -5.83 14.53 9.55
N ILE A 22 -6.17 13.78 8.49
CA ILE A 22 -5.22 12.89 7.81
C ILE A 22 -4.08 13.72 7.21
N GLY A 23 -4.41 14.83 6.53
CA GLY A 23 -3.42 15.73 5.94
C GLY A 23 -2.47 16.34 6.98
N TYR A 24 -3.01 16.80 8.11
CA TYR A 24 -2.23 17.36 9.22
C TYR A 24 -1.25 16.33 9.79
N ILE A 25 -1.70 15.11 10.09
CA ILE A 25 -0.83 14.08 10.63
C ILE A 25 0.24 13.68 9.62
N LYS A 26 -0.17 13.41 8.37
CA LYS A 26 0.72 13.03 7.26
C LYS A 26 1.81 14.08 7.02
N LEU A 27 1.47 15.37 7.00
CA LEU A 27 2.43 16.43 6.68
C LEU A 27 3.31 16.84 7.87
N SER A 28 2.83 16.64 9.10
CA SER A 28 3.52 17.11 10.30
C SER A 28 4.44 16.06 10.93
N TYR A 29 4.07 14.77 10.85
CA TYR A 29 4.76 13.70 11.58
C TYR A 29 5.32 12.63 10.65
N HIS A 30 4.56 12.22 9.64
CA HIS A 30 4.91 11.05 8.85
C HIS A 30 6.16 11.24 7.96
N GLU A 31 7.16 10.39 8.11
CA GLU A 31 8.28 10.29 7.18
C GLU A 31 8.03 9.27 6.07
N LEU A 32 8.29 9.68 4.82
CA LEU A 32 8.32 8.75 3.69
C LEU A 32 9.38 7.67 3.92
N TRP A 33 8.96 6.41 3.81
CA TRP A 33 9.84 5.23 3.86
C TRP A 33 9.89 4.48 2.53
N LYS A 34 10.90 3.61 2.38
CA LYS A 34 11.14 2.63 1.30
C LYS A 34 10.25 2.77 0.06
N ASP A 35 9.12 2.11 0.14
CA ASP A 35 8.08 1.90 -0.84
C ASP A 35 7.43 3.20 -1.38
N GLU A 36 7.43 4.26 -0.58
CA GLU A 36 6.95 5.60 -0.97
C GLU A 36 8.02 6.32 -1.81
N TRP A 37 9.28 6.27 -1.38
CA TRP A 37 10.40 6.83 -2.11
C TRP A 37 10.67 6.09 -3.43
N GLN A 38 10.56 4.76 -3.42
CA GLN A 38 10.64 3.94 -4.63
C GLN A 38 9.62 4.40 -5.67
N ALA A 39 8.35 4.56 -5.28
CA ALA A 39 7.30 5.01 -6.19
C ALA A 39 7.56 6.43 -6.71
N TRP A 40 8.03 7.32 -5.84
CA TRP A 40 8.41 8.67 -6.23
C TRP A 40 9.55 8.65 -7.27
N PHE A 41 10.63 7.93 -7.01
CA PHE A 41 11.79 7.87 -7.91
C PHE A 41 11.48 7.21 -9.25
N VAL A 42 10.64 6.17 -9.24
CA VAL A 42 10.16 5.55 -10.48
C VAL A 42 9.38 6.58 -11.31
N ALA A 43 8.56 7.41 -10.69
CA ALA A 43 7.83 8.46 -11.39
C ALA A 43 8.74 9.63 -11.83
N SER A 44 9.67 10.08 -10.99
CA SER A 44 10.49 11.27 -11.26
C SER A 44 11.59 10.98 -12.27
N ASP A 45 12.30 9.86 -12.13
CA ASP A 45 13.56 9.63 -12.82
C ASP A 45 13.39 8.91 -14.16
N LYS A 46 12.23 8.30 -14.41
CA LYS A 46 11.95 7.54 -15.64
C LYS A 46 11.07 8.33 -16.61
N SER A 47 11.31 8.16 -17.90
CA SER A 47 10.36 8.56 -18.94
C SER A 47 9.09 7.69 -18.89
N LEU A 48 8.00 8.10 -19.54
CA LEU A 48 6.76 7.31 -19.59
C LEU A 48 7.00 5.89 -20.14
N GLY A 49 7.75 5.77 -21.25
CA GLY A 49 8.12 4.46 -21.81
C GLY A 49 8.94 3.61 -20.83
N GLN A 50 9.85 4.24 -20.08
CA GLN A 50 10.64 3.56 -19.07
C GLN A 50 9.79 3.11 -17.87
N ILE A 51 8.77 3.87 -17.46
CA ILE A 51 7.82 3.43 -16.41
C ILE A 51 7.14 2.12 -16.84
N PHE A 52 6.58 2.05 -18.05
CA PHE A 52 5.94 0.82 -18.55
C PHE A 52 6.91 -0.36 -18.60
N SER A 53 8.16 -0.14 -19.02
CA SER A 53 9.20 -1.18 -18.98
C SER A 53 9.58 -1.60 -17.56
N PHE A 54 9.43 -0.71 -16.57
CA PHE A 54 9.77 -0.97 -15.19
C PHE A 54 8.72 -1.78 -14.44
N LEU A 55 7.44 -1.68 -14.82
CA LEU A 55 6.35 -2.48 -14.24
C LEU A 55 6.65 -3.99 -14.27
N TYR A 56 7.39 -4.41 -15.29
CA TYR A 56 7.91 -5.76 -15.45
C TYR A 56 8.71 -6.25 -14.22
N TYR A 57 9.49 -5.37 -13.59
CA TYR A 57 10.35 -5.70 -12.44
C TYR A 57 9.68 -5.40 -11.10
N GLU A 58 8.68 -4.51 -11.12
CA GLU A 58 8.02 -3.99 -9.92
C GLU A 58 6.85 -4.90 -9.49
N GLY A 59 6.18 -5.55 -10.44
CA GLY A 59 5.03 -6.42 -10.17
C GLY A 59 3.74 -5.66 -9.82
N HIS A 60 3.76 -4.33 -9.94
CA HIS A 60 2.62 -3.44 -9.70
C HIS A 60 2.12 -2.82 -11.01
N PRO A 61 0.80 -2.65 -11.20
CA PRO A 61 0.22 -1.94 -12.35
C PRO A 61 0.61 -0.45 -12.45
N ALA A 62 0.36 0.14 -13.63
CA ALA A 62 0.89 1.46 -13.99
C ALA A 62 0.27 2.66 -13.27
N LEU A 63 -0.99 2.56 -12.80
CA LEU A 63 -1.80 3.75 -12.53
C LEU A 63 -1.21 4.65 -11.45
N TRP A 64 -0.62 4.08 -10.39
CA TRP A 64 -0.01 4.87 -9.33
C TRP A 64 1.19 5.70 -9.82
N TYR A 65 2.09 5.08 -10.61
CA TYR A 65 3.26 5.77 -11.15
C TYR A 65 2.88 6.83 -12.19
N LEU A 66 1.91 6.53 -13.05
CA LEU A 66 1.37 7.48 -14.03
C LEU A 66 0.67 8.65 -13.35
N TYR A 67 -0.04 8.40 -12.25
CA TYR A 67 -0.67 9.43 -11.44
C TYR A 67 0.36 10.35 -10.78
N LEU A 68 1.46 9.81 -10.26
CA LEU A 68 2.52 10.60 -9.65
C LEU A 68 3.31 11.43 -10.67
N LYS A 69 3.50 10.93 -11.89
CA LYS A 69 4.32 11.58 -12.93
C LYS A 69 4.08 13.09 -13.09
N PRO A 70 2.85 13.59 -13.27
CA PRO A 70 2.61 15.03 -13.40
C PRO A 70 3.05 15.84 -12.15
N PHE A 71 2.91 15.28 -10.95
CA PHE A 71 3.34 15.96 -9.72
C PHE A 71 4.87 16.10 -9.63
N THR A 72 5.62 15.21 -10.27
CA THR A 72 7.09 15.31 -10.28
C THR A 72 7.61 16.56 -11.00
N PHE A 73 6.80 17.20 -11.84
CA PHE A 73 7.15 18.48 -12.48
C PHE A 73 7.11 19.67 -11.50
N LEU A 74 6.50 19.49 -10.33
CA LEU A 74 6.42 20.53 -9.30
C LEU A 74 7.63 20.51 -8.33
N GLN A 75 8.61 19.63 -8.55
CA GLN A 75 9.79 19.47 -7.68
C GLN A 75 10.66 20.72 -7.54
N SER A 76 10.56 21.67 -8.46
CA SER A 76 11.23 22.97 -8.36
C SER A 76 10.52 23.93 -7.39
N LEU A 77 9.24 23.69 -7.06
CA LEU A 77 8.40 24.59 -6.27
C LEU A 77 8.35 24.23 -4.79
N ALA A 78 8.53 22.95 -4.46
CA ALA A 78 8.45 22.45 -3.10
C ALA A 78 9.29 21.17 -2.93
N ASN A 79 9.54 20.77 -1.68
CA ASN A 79 10.26 19.55 -1.41
C ASN A 79 9.44 18.30 -1.88
N PRO A 80 10.10 17.24 -2.37
CA PRO A 80 9.42 16.03 -2.87
C PRO A 80 8.48 15.36 -1.86
N VAL A 81 8.82 15.40 -0.56
CA VAL A 81 8.02 14.81 0.52
C VAL A 81 6.63 15.45 0.58
N SER A 82 6.56 16.78 0.58
CA SER A 82 5.31 17.53 0.61
C SER A 82 4.49 17.31 -0.67
N ILE A 83 5.14 17.30 -1.84
CA ILE A 83 4.45 17.09 -3.11
C ILE A 83 3.83 15.69 -3.19
N MET A 84 4.61 14.65 -2.87
CA MET A 84 4.12 13.26 -2.79
C MET A 84 2.95 13.13 -1.80
N SER A 85 3.09 13.77 -0.64
CA SER A 85 2.06 13.75 0.41
C SER A 85 0.75 14.41 -0.03
N ILE A 86 0.84 15.54 -0.73
CA ILE A 86 -0.33 16.24 -1.28
C ILE A 86 -0.96 15.44 -2.42
N ALA A 87 -0.15 14.92 -3.34
CA ALA A 87 -0.63 14.06 -4.44
C ALA A 87 -1.41 12.88 -3.87
N HIS A 88 -0.85 12.18 -2.88
CA HIS A 88 -1.57 11.10 -2.21
C HIS A 88 -2.83 11.60 -1.48
N LEU A 89 -2.78 12.73 -0.78
CA LEU A 89 -3.93 13.29 -0.06
C LEU A 89 -5.11 13.62 -0.99
N VAL A 90 -4.86 13.96 -2.26
CA VAL A 90 -5.93 14.15 -3.26
C VAL A 90 -6.70 12.84 -3.49
N THR A 91 -6.01 11.70 -3.60
CA THR A 91 -6.69 10.40 -3.75
C THR A 91 -7.49 10.05 -2.50
N VAL A 92 -6.94 10.37 -1.32
CA VAL A 92 -7.62 10.23 -0.02
C VAL A 92 -8.91 11.05 0.04
N ALA A 93 -8.82 12.33 -0.28
CA ALA A 93 -9.95 13.25 -0.27
C ALA A 93 -11.07 12.78 -1.21
N LEU A 94 -10.74 12.31 -2.41
CA LEU A 94 -11.71 11.80 -3.36
C LEU A 94 -12.34 10.47 -2.90
N GLY A 95 -11.58 9.54 -2.34
CA GLY A 95 -12.15 8.29 -1.84
C GLY A 95 -13.07 8.52 -0.63
N LEU A 96 -12.66 9.41 0.29
CA LEU A 96 -13.51 9.84 1.40
C LEU A 96 -14.74 10.63 0.93
N TYR A 97 -14.66 11.35 -0.19
CA TYR A 97 -15.81 12.00 -0.78
C TYR A 97 -16.87 10.96 -1.19
N PHE A 98 -16.47 9.85 -1.82
CA PHE A 98 -17.41 8.77 -2.12
C PHE A 98 -18.01 8.16 -0.84
N LEU A 99 -17.18 7.89 0.17
CA LEU A 99 -17.64 7.34 1.45
C LEU A 99 -18.63 8.27 2.16
N PHE A 100 -18.32 9.55 2.32
CA PHE A 100 -19.16 10.47 3.09
C PHE A 100 -20.35 10.97 2.29
N ILE A 101 -20.13 11.38 1.05
CA ILE A 101 -21.12 12.13 0.27
C ILE A 101 -21.96 11.21 -0.63
N ARG A 102 -21.38 10.15 -1.21
CA ARG A 102 -22.06 9.33 -2.22
C ARG A 102 -22.67 8.05 -1.66
N PHE A 103 -22.07 7.43 -0.65
CA PHE A 103 -22.62 6.24 -0.02
C PHE A 103 -23.85 6.59 0.82
N ARG A 104 -24.82 5.68 0.90
CA ARG A 104 -26.09 5.81 1.64
C ARG A 104 -26.01 5.24 3.06
N LEU A 105 -24.82 4.77 3.48
CA LEU A 105 -24.57 4.28 4.82
C LEU A 105 -24.86 5.34 5.91
N PRO A 106 -25.29 4.92 7.11
CA PRO A 106 -25.43 5.82 8.26
C PRO A 106 -24.13 6.56 8.58
N LEU A 107 -24.24 7.84 8.96
CA LEU A 107 -23.07 8.70 9.22
C LEU A 107 -22.11 8.11 10.26
N PHE A 108 -22.63 7.51 11.34
CA PHE A 108 -21.77 6.94 12.37
C PHE A 108 -20.91 5.78 11.83
N LEU A 109 -21.44 4.93 10.94
CA LEU A 109 -20.64 3.87 10.30
C LEU A 109 -19.56 4.47 9.39
N LYS A 110 -19.90 5.50 8.61
CA LYS A 110 -18.90 6.20 7.78
C LYS A 110 -17.77 6.78 8.62
N ILE A 111 -18.09 7.34 9.79
CA ILE A 111 -17.10 7.82 10.77
C ILE A 111 -16.24 6.65 11.27
N PHE A 112 -16.83 5.54 11.68
CA PHE A 112 -16.09 4.35 12.12
C PHE A 112 -15.18 3.77 11.04
N PHE A 113 -15.64 3.69 9.79
CA PHE A 113 -14.82 3.25 8.66
C PHE A 113 -13.69 4.24 8.41
N ALA A 114 -13.96 5.54 8.40
CA ALA A 114 -12.95 6.57 8.20
C ALA A 114 -11.92 6.63 9.35
N LEU A 115 -12.29 6.23 10.57
CA LEU A 115 -11.38 6.11 11.72
C LEU A 115 -10.72 4.71 11.85
N SER A 116 -11.04 3.77 10.98
CA SER A 116 -10.40 2.45 11.00
C SER A 116 -8.91 2.57 10.67
N TYR A 117 -8.10 1.64 11.19
CA TYR A 117 -6.66 1.58 10.89
C TYR A 117 -6.39 1.60 9.38
N PHE A 118 -7.19 0.87 8.61
CA PHE A 118 -7.03 0.76 7.17
C PHE A 118 -7.24 2.10 6.45
N LEU A 119 -8.40 2.74 6.60
CA LEU A 119 -8.70 3.97 5.86
C LEU A 119 -7.96 5.19 6.42
N PHE A 120 -7.76 5.27 7.74
CA PHE A 120 -7.13 6.44 8.35
C PHE A 120 -5.60 6.38 8.25
N PHE A 121 -5.00 5.30 8.78
CA PHE A 121 -3.55 5.21 8.94
C PHE A 121 -2.88 4.48 7.78
N GLU A 122 -3.11 3.17 7.63
CA GLU A 122 -2.33 2.33 6.71
C GLU A 122 -2.42 2.80 5.26
N TYR A 123 -3.63 3.18 4.82
CA TYR A 123 -3.83 3.68 3.46
C TYR A 123 -3.91 5.20 3.42
N GLY A 124 -4.40 5.88 4.46
CA GLY A 124 -4.58 7.33 4.45
C GLY A 124 -3.29 8.11 4.67
N ILE A 125 -2.47 7.69 5.65
CA ILE A 125 -1.23 8.38 6.04
C ILE A 125 -0.04 7.90 5.21
N VAL A 126 0.13 6.59 4.98
CA VAL A 126 1.25 6.06 4.19
C VAL A 126 1.00 6.29 2.70
N ASN A 127 1.92 6.95 1.99
CA ASN A 127 1.76 7.39 0.59
C ASN A 127 1.93 6.24 -0.43
N ARG A 128 0.96 5.33 -0.47
CA ARG A 128 0.98 4.14 -1.33
C ARG A 128 -0.18 4.15 -2.32
N GLY A 129 -0.04 3.39 -3.41
CA GLY A 129 -1.10 3.22 -4.41
C GLY A 129 -2.38 2.55 -3.89
N TYR A 130 -2.40 2.05 -2.65
CA TYR A 130 -3.56 1.38 -2.06
C TYR A 130 -4.79 2.28 -1.93
N PHE A 131 -4.64 3.58 -1.62
CA PHE A 131 -5.82 4.45 -1.58
C PHE A 131 -6.42 4.69 -2.98
N MET A 132 -5.64 4.51 -4.05
CA MET A 132 -6.17 4.49 -5.41
C MET A 132 -7.12 3.30 -5.63
N VAL A 133 -6.81 2.12 -5.05
CA VAL A 133 -7.72 0.96 -5.04
C VAL A 133 -9.04 1.34 -4.37
N ILE A 134 -8.97 1.97 -3.19
CA ILE A 134 -10.15 2.40 -2.42
C ILE A 134 -10.99 3.39 -3.24
N LEU A 135 -10.35 4.42 -3.81
CA LEU A 135 -10.99 5.42 -4.64
C LEU A 135 -11.75 4.78 -5.81
N MET A 136 -11.08 3.92 -6.59
CA MET A 136 -11.69 3.30 -7.77
C MET A 136 -12.82 2.32 -7.37
N THR A 137 -12.63 1.53 -6.32
CA THR A 137 -13.67 0.64 -5.78
C THR A 137 -14.89 1.44 -5.32
N PHE A 138 -14.70 2.50 -4.52
CA PHE A 138 -15.82 3.30 -4.02
C PHE A 138 -16.52 4.08 -5.14
N TRP A 139 -15.77 4.53 -6.15
CA TRP A 139 -16.36 5.16 -7.33
C TRP A 139 -17.26 4.18 -8.09
N VAL A 140 -16.76 2.99 -8.44
CA VAL A 140 -17.54 1.95 -9.13
C VAL A 140 -18.75 1.54 -8.30
N THR A 141 -18.58 1.29 -7.01
CA THR A 141 -19.67 0.98 -6.08
C THR A 141 -20.74 2.08 -6.08
N SER A 142 -20.35 3.36 -6.04
CA SER A 142 -21.29 4.47 -6.06
C SER A 142 -22.09 4.55 -7.37
N LEU A 143 -21.49 4.13 -8.50
CA LEU A 143 -22.18 4.08 -9.79
C LEU A 143 -23.20 2.94 -9.83
N ILE A 144 -22.79 1.72 -9.47
CA ILE A 144 -23.64 0.51 -9.61
C ILE A 144 -24.72 0.39 -8.53
N SER A 145 -24.57 1.14 -7.42
CA SER A 145 -25.59 1.28 -6.37
C SER A 145 -26.85 2.00 -6.85
N GLN A 146 -26.75 2.79 -7.93
CA GLN A 146 -27.87 3.50 -8.55
C GLN A 146 -28.65 2.54 -9.48
N GLU A 147 -29.95 2.77 -9.63
CA GLU A 147 -30.79 1.96 -10.53
C GLU A 147 -30.38 2.14 -12.00
N HIS A 148 -30.17 3.39 -12.40
CA HIS A 148 -29.70 3.77 -13.74
C HIS A 148 -28.26 4.23 -13.67
N ASN A 149 -27.33 3.29 -13.83
CA ASN A 149 -25.91 3.60 -13.86
C ASN A 149 -25.43 3.84 -15.30
N ASN A 150 -24.50 4.79 -15.46
CA ASN A 150 -23.83 4.98 -16.74
C ASN A 150 -22.80 3.85 -16.94
N LYS A 151 -23.10 2.92 -17.85
CA LYS A 151 -22.26 1.75 -18.15
C LYS A 151 -20.87 2.15 -18.65
N LEU A 152 -20.71 3.27 -19.35
CA LEU A 152 -19.40 3.74 -19.80
C LEU A 152 -18.50 4.09 -18.59
N TYR A 153 -19.02 4.85 -17.63
CA TYR A 153 -18.26 5.19 -16.42
C TYR A 153 -18.01 3.97 -15.53
N ALA A 154 -18.96 3.03 -15.46
CA ALA A 154 -18.74 1.76 -14.77
C ALA A 154 -17.59 0.95 -15.42
N GLY A 155 -17.57 0.87 -16.76
CA GLY A 155 -16.50 0.24 -17.52
C GLY A 155 -15.14 0.90 -17.33
N LEU A 156 -15.10 2.24 -17.38
CA LEU A 156 -13.89 3.01 -17.13
C LEU A 156 -13.38 2.79 -15.70
N GLY A 157 -14.28 2.82 -14.71
CA GLY A 157 -13.92 2.56 -13.32
C GLY A 157 -13.39 1.15 -13.09
N LEU A 158 -14.01 0.13 -13.70
CA LEU A 158 -13.53 -1.26 -13.66
C LEU A 158 -12.16 -1.41 -14.34
N PHE A 159 -11.97 -0.78 -15.51
CA PHE A 159 -10.69 -0.74 -16.21
C PHE A 159 -9.59 -0.15 -15.32
N LEU A 160 -9.82 1.04 -14.76
CA LEU A 160 -8.85 1.75 -13.92
C LEU A 160 -8.57 0.99 -12.62
N LEU A 161 -9.60 0.35 -12.03
CA LEU A 161 -9.43 -0.48 -10.85
C LEU A 161 -8.48 -1.66 -11.11
N CYS A 162 -8.55 -2.30 -12.29
CA CYS A 162 -7.56 -3.31 -12.69
C CYS A 162 -6.13 -2.75 -12.82
N GLN A 163 -5.97 -1.45 -13.07
CA GLN A 163 -4.67 -0.80 -13.21
C GLN A 163 -4.11 -0.27 -11.88
N THR A 164 -4.73 -0.59 -10.73
CA THR A 164 -4.23 -0.16 -9.41
C THR A 164 -3.27 -1.16 -8.80
N GLU A 165 -3.78 -2.31 -8.41
CA GLU A 165 -3.12 -3.40 -7.68
C GLU A 165 -3.80 -4.73 -8.03
N VAL A 166 -3.14 -5.86 -7.74
CA VAL A 166 -3.76 -7.19 -7.89
C VAL A 166 -5.07 -7.31 -7.09
N TYR A 167 -5.15 -6.67 -5.93
CA TYR A 167 -6.36 -6.62 -5.12
C TYR A 167 -7.47 -5.82 -5.79
N GLY A 168 -7.13 -4.77 -6.52
CA GLY A 168 -8.07 -4.04 -7.37
C GLY A 168 -8.64 -4.92 -8.47
N VAL A 169 -7.83 -5.78 -9.09
CA VAL A 169 -8.32 -6.78 -10.06
C VAL A 169 -9.37 -7.71 -9.45
N PHE A 170 -9.12 -8.24 -8.23
CA PHE A 170 -10.09 -9.09 -7.55
C PHE A 170 -11.40 -8.34 -7.25
N MET A 171 -11.31 -7.09 -6.81
CA MET A 171 -12.49 -6.25 -6.59
C MET A 171 -13.23 -5.94 -7.90
N ALA A 172 -12.51 -5.67 -9.00
CA ALA A 172 -13.11 -5.41 -10.31
C ALA A 172 -13.86 -6.64 -10.84
N ILE A 173 -13.29 -7.84 -10.73
CA ILE A 173 -13.95 -9.09 -11.10
C ILE A 173 -15.19 -9.31 -10.22
N ALA A 174 -15.08 -9.12 -8.91
CA ALA A 174 -16.20 -9.32 -7.99
C ALA A 174 -17.33 -8.30 -8.20
N LEU A 175 -17.02 -7.03 -8.50
CA LEU A 175 -18.00 -6.00 -8.86
C LEU A 175 -18.61 -6.28 -10.24
N GLY A 176 -17.82 -6.73 -11.21
CA GLY A 176 -18.32 -7.21 -12.50
C GLY A 176 -19.30 -8.38 -12.34
N PHE A 177 -18.98 -9.31 -11.43
CA PHE A 177 -19.87 -10.41 -11.09
C PHE A 177 -21.16 -9.93 -10.42
N TYR A 178 -21.10 -8.96 -9.50
CA TYR A 178 -22.28 -8.31 -8.95
C TYR A 178 -23.17 -7.69 -10.05
N ILE A 179 -22.57 -6.93 -10.98
CA ILE A 179 -23.27 -6.32 -12.11
C ILE A 179 -23.93 -7.38 -12.99
N TYR A 180 -23.26 -8.51 -13.22
CA TYR A 180 -23.83 -9.65 -13.95
C TYR A 180 -25.03 -10.23 -13.22
N LEU A 181 -24.91 -10.52 -11.92
CA LEU A 181 -25.98 -11.09 -11.10
C LEU A 181 -27.22 -10.19 -10.99
N LYS A 182 -27.04 -8.85 -11.05
CA LYS A 182 -28.14 -7.88 -11.06
C LYS A 182 -28.95 -7.92 -12.36
N SER A 183 -28.39 -8.45 -13.46
CA SER A 183 -29.05 -8.46 -14.77
C SER A 183 -29.96 -9.67 -14.97
N LYS A 184 -31.10 -9.46 -15.63
CA LYS A 184 -31.98 -10.53 -16.12
C LYS A 184 -31.62 -11.02 -17.53
N SER A 185 -30.72 -10.33 -18.23
CA SER A 185 -30.41 -10.57 -19.66
C SER A 185 -29.43 -11.73 -19.92
N GLY A 186 -29.11 -12.56 -18.92
CA GLY A 186 -28.17 -13.68 -19.06
C GLY A 186 -26.82 -13.28 -19.67
N LEU A 187 -26.30 -14.12 -20.59
CA LEU A 187 -25.00 -13.92 -21.24
C LEU A 187 -24.93 -12.67 -22.13
N ASP A 188 -26.05 -12.19 -22.67
CA ASP A 188 -26.06 -10.94 -23.44
C ASP A 188 -25.64 -9.73 -22.60
N ARG A 189 -25.68 -9.85 -21.26
CA ARG A 189 -25.18 -8.80 -20.37
C ARG A 189 -23.70 -8.49 -20.57
N LEU A 190 -22.92 -9.48 -21.00
CA LEU A 190 -21.46 -9.40 -21.16
C LEU A 190 -21.05 -8.60 -22.41
N LYS A 191 -21.99 -8.30 -23.32
CA LYS A 191 -21.75 -7.51 -24.54
C LYS A 191 -21.81 -5.98 -24.29
N ASN A 192 -22.04 -5.56 -23.06
CA ASN A 192 -22.12 -4.14 -22.71
C ASN A 192 -20.73 -3.54 -22.48
N ILE A 193 -20.64 -2.22 -22.66
CA ILE A 193 -19.39 -1.46 -22.58
C ILE A 193 -18.66 -1.57 -21.22
N ASP A 194 -19.38 -1.83 -20.13
CA ASP A 194 -18.78 -2.03 -18.82
C ASP A 194 -17.97 -3.33 -18.74
N PHE A 195 -18.44 -4.40 -19.36
CA PHE A 195 -17.71 -5.66 -19.46
C PHE A 195 -16.55 -5.58 -20.45
N TYR A 196 -16.64 -4.77 -21.51
CA TYR A 196 -15.50 -4.46 -22.36
C TYR A 196 -14.41 -3.69 -21.60
N GLY A 197 -14.80 -2.72 -20.76
CA GLY A 197 -13.87 -2.03 -19.87
C GLY A 197 -13.17 -2.98 -18.90
N LEU A 198 -13.93 -3.88 -18.25
CA LEU A 198 -13.37 -4.91 -17.38
C LEU A 198 -12.42 -5.85 -18.13
N ALA A 199 -12.84 -6.39 -19.28
CA ALA A 199 -12.04 -7.32 -20.07
C ALA A 199 -10.73 -6.68 -20.56
N LEU A 200 -10.80 -5.43 -21.05
CA LEU A 200 -9.61 -4.68 -21.45
C LEU A 200 -8.70 -4.40 -20.24
N GLY A 201 -9.27 -4.09 -19.08
CA GLY A 201 -8.53 -3.87 -17.84
C GLY A 201 -7.75 -5.12 -17.41
N LEU A 202 -8.39 -6.28 -17.44
CA LEU A 202 -7.77 -7.58 -17.18
C LEU A 202 -6.66 -7.88 -18.18
N LEU A 203 -6.90 -7.65 -19.48
CA LEU A 203 -5.92 -7.88 -20.53
C LEU A 203 -4.66 -7.01 -20.32
N VAL A 204 -4.84 -5.71 -20.09
CA VAL A 204 -3.71 -4.79 -19.85
C VAL A 204 -2.98 -5.12 -18.56
N PHE A 205 -3.70 -5.51 -17.49
CA PHE A 205 -3.07 -5.97 -16.25
C PHE A 205 -2.19 -7.20 -16.49
N LEU A 206 -2.71 -8.22 -17.19
CA LEU A 206 -1.95 -9.44 -17.50
C LEU A 206 -0.72 -9.13 -18.35
N ILE A 207 -0.84 -8.27 -19.36
CA ILE A 207 0.29 -7.90 -20.23
C ILE A 207 1.39 -7.15 -19.46
N SER A 208 1.00 -6.30 -18.50
CA SER A 208 1.92 -5.41 -17.77
C SER A 208 2.58 -6.06 -16.55
N VAL A 209 1.87 -6.95 -15.84
CA VAL A 209 2.33 -7.52 -14.56
C VAL A 209 2.82 -8.98 -14.70
N PHE A 210 2.39 -9.73 -15.72
CA PHE A 210 2.75 -11.14 -15.81
C PHE A 210 4.26 -11.33 -16.08
N PRO A 211 5.00 -12.01 -15.18
CA PRO A 211 6.44 -12.15 -15.28
C PRO A 211 6.80 -13.09 -16.45
N ARG A 212 7.63 -12.59 -17.38
CA ARG A 212 7.98 -13.30 -18.62
C ARG A 212 9.23 -14.19 -18.51
N VAL A 213 9.94 -14.16 -17.38
CA VAL A 213 10.99 -15.15 -17.07
C VAL A 213 10.84 -15.74 -15.67
N SER A 214 11.19 -17.02 -15.58
CA SER A 214 11.30 -17.78 -14.33
C SER A 214 12.21 -17.05 -13.33
N GLY A 215 11.82 -17.04 -12.05
CA GLY A 215 12.56 -16.39 -10.96
C GLY A 215 12.17 -14.95 -10.63
N HIS A 216 11.36 -14.28 -11.46
CA HIS A 216 10.84 -12.92 -11.17
C HIS A 216 9.55 -12.91 -10.34
N VAL A 217 8.86 -14.06 -10.25
CA VAL A 217 7.87 -14.27 -9.19
C VAL A 217 8.65 -14.48 -7.90
N GLY A 218 9.07 -13.39 -7.28
CA GLY A 218 9.59 -13.42 -5.93
C GLY A 218 8.49 -13.95 -5.03
N LYS A 219 8.50 -15.27 -4.76
CA LYS A 219 7.81 -15.81 -3.59
C LYS A 219 8.46 -15.10 -2.41
N THR A 220 7.86 -14.01 -1.95
CA THR A 220 8.26 -13.31 -0.73
C THR A 220 7.80 -14.17 0.45
N ARG A 221 8.39 -15.37 0.54
CA ARG A 221 8.23 -16.30 1.65
C ARG A 221 9.25 -15.87 2.69
N GLY A 222 8.78 -15.17 3.73
CA GLY A 222 9.63 -14.79 4.87
C GLY A 222 10.20 -16.00 5.62
N LYS A 223 9.57 -17.18 5.47
CA LYS A 223 10.03 -18.50 5.92
C LYS A 223 9.55 -19.54 4.92
N ASP A 224 10.29 -20.64 4.73
CA ASP A 224 9.80 -21.81 3.99
C ASP A 224 8.68 -22.48 4.81
N LEU A 225 7.48 -21.92 4.70
CA LEU A 225 6.28 -22.48 5.31
C LEU A 225 5.88 -23.75 4.55
N SER A 226 5.41 -24.76 5.28
CA SER A 226 4.73 -25.90 4.67
C SER A 226 3.46 -25.42 3.95
N PHE A 227 2.93 -26.22 3.03
CA PHE A 227 1.69 -25.87 2.32
C PHE A 227 0.52 -25.70 3.29
N ILE A 228 0.43 -26.57 4.31
CA ILE A 228 -0.61 -26.49 5.35
C ILE A 228 -0.45 -25.20 6.15
N ASP A 229 0.75 -24.87 6.61
CA ASP A 229 0.99 -23.63 7.34
C ASP A 229 0.66 -22.40 6.49
N THR A 230 0.92 -22.46 5.19
CA THR A 230 0.56 -21.39 4.25
C THR A 230 -0.96 -21.19 4.18
N ILE A 231 -1.73 -22.28 4.12
CA ILE A 231 -3.21 -22.23 4.15
C ILE A 231 -3.70 -21.62 5.45
N LEU A 232 -3.24 -22.12 6.60
CA LEU A 232 -3.68 -21.65 7.92
C LEU A 232 -3.30 -20.18 8.17
N THR A 233 -2.09 -19.80 7.78
CA THR A 233 -1.59 -18.41 7.83
C THR A 233 -2.43 -17.49 6.94
N SER A 234 -2.78 -17.93 5.74
CA SER A 234 -3.62 -17.18 4.79
C SER A 234 -5.05 -17.01 5.28
N LEU A 235 -5.64 -18.06 5.87
CA LEU A 235 -6.97 -18.03 6.46
C LEU A 235 -7.01 -17.06 7.65
N GLN A 236 -6.07 -17.17 8.58
CA GLN A 236 -6.02 -16.29 9.74
C GLN A 236 -5.76 -14.83 9.33
N GLY A 237 -4.82 -14.62 8.41
CA GLY A 237 -4.44 -13.31 7.89
C GLY A 237 -5.62 -12.57 7.27
N ASN A 238 -6.31 -13.21 6.32
CA ASN A 238 -7.44 -12.60 5.59
C ASN A 238 -8.72 -12.47 6.43
N LEU A 239 -8.84 -13.17 7.55
CA LEU A 239 -10.01 -13.16 8.43
C LEU A 239 -9.70 -12.44 9.75
N SER A 240 -9.32 -13.17 10.82
CA SER A 240 -9.19 -12.56 12.15
C SER A 240 -8.19 -11.38 12.21
N ASN A 241 -7.03 -11.46 11.54
CA ASN A 241 -6.08 -10.34 11.51
C ASN A 241 -6.58 -9.14 10.69
N THR A 242 -7.62 -9.29 9.85
CA THR A 242 -8.29 -8.20 9.15
C THR A 242 -9.44 -7.60 9.97
N TYR A 243 -10.37 -8.44 10.40
CA TYR A 243 -11.66 -7.99 10.96
C TYR A 243 -11.63 -7.82 12.49
N LEU A 244 -10.70 -8.49 13.17
CA LEU A 244 -10.45 -8.34 14.62
C LEU A 244 -9.00 -7.90 14.84
N LEU A 245 -8.54 -6.94 14.03
CA LEU A 245 -7.15 -6.49 14.01
C LEU A 245 -6.57 -6.22 15.41
N GLY A 246 -5.45 -6.87 15.71
CA GLY A 246 -4.78 -6.80 17.01
C GLY A 246 -5.34 -7.73 18.09
N SER A 247 -6.35 -8.56 17.82
CA SER A 247 -6.80 -9.61 18.75
C SER A 247 -5.80 -10.75 18.89
N THR A 248 -4.99 -10.98 17.86
CA THR A 248 -3.93 -11.99 17.82
C THR A 248 -2.69 -11.40 17.13
N PRO A 249 -1.49 -11.96 17.36
CA PRO A 249 -0.29 -11.55 16.64
C PRO A 249 -0.47 -11.68 15.12
N ASP A 250 0.21 -10.82 14.37
CA ASP A 250 0.16 -10.84 12.91
C ASP A 250 0.83 -12.10 12.37
N THR A 251 0.13 -12.84 11.51
CA THR A 251 0.62 -14.12 10.99
C THR A 251 1.89 -13.96 10.15
N PHE A 252 2.12 -12.77 9.58
CA PHE A 252 3.37 -12.45 8.89
C PHE A 252 4.58 -12.52 9.84
N THR A 253 4.40 -12.20 11.12
CA THR A 253 5.49 -12.15 12.11
C THR A 253 5.64 -13.46 12.88
N VAL A 254 4.53 -14.05 13.33
CA VAL A 254 4.53 -15.18 14.27
C VAL A 254 3.98 -16.48 13.66
N GLY A 255 3.34 -16.42 12.50
CA GLY A 255 2.60 -17.54 11.91
C GLY A 255 1.16 -17.64 12.46
N TRP A 256 0.46 -18.71 12.11
CA TRP A 256 -0.91 -18.95 12.56
C TRP A 256 -0.97 -19.44 14.02
N THR A 257 -2.11 -19.26 14.67
CA THR A 257 -2.38 -19.70 16.03
C THR A 257 -3.76 -20.35 16.11
N ALA A 258 -3.95 -21.33 17.01
CA ALA A 258 -5.25 -22.00 17.17
C ALA A 258 -6.37 -21.01 17.53
N ILE A 259 -6.10 -20.06 18.43
CA ILE A 259 -7.04 -19.00 18.81
C ILE A 259 -7.38 -18.12 17.59
N GLY A 260 -6.38 -17.71 16.81
CA GLY A 260 -6.60 -16.92 15.60
C GLY A 260 -7.45 -17.65 14.56
N LEU A 261 -7.28 -18.97 14.40
CA LEU A 261 -8.13 -19.77 13.51
C LEU A 261 -9.57 -19.87 14.01
N VAL A 262 -9.80 -20.07 15.31
CA VAL A 262 -11.15 -20.04 15.91
C VAL A 262 -11.81 -18.70 15.68
N LEU A 263 -11.11 -17.59 15.95
CA LEU A 263 -11.59 -16.24 15.66
C LEU A 263 -11.86 -16.03 14.17
N SER A 264 -11.08 -16.66 13.29
CA SER A 264 -11.29 -16.58 11.84
C SER A 264 -12.58 -17.27 11.40
N ILE A 265 -12.91 -18.42 12.00
CA ILE A 265 -14.20 -19.10 11.77
C ILE A 265 -15.36 -18.21 12.24
N LEU A 266 -15.22 -17.56 13.41
CA LEU A 266 -16.23 -16.61 13.91
C LEU A 266 -16.37 -15.39 13.00
N CYS A 267 -15.25 -14.82 12.51
CA CYS A 267 -15.27 -13.72 11.55
C CYS A 267 -15.97 -14.14 10.26
N LEU A 268 -15.65 -15.32 9.72
CA LEU A 268 -16.29 -15.85 8.52
C LEU A 268 -17.80 -15.96 8.74
N GLY A 269 -18.23 -16.61 9.83
CA GLY A 269 -19.65 -16.73 10.20
C GLY A 269 -20.35 -15.37 10.33
N GLY A 270 -19.68 -14.38 10.94
CA GLY A 270 -20.16 -13.00 11.03
C GLY A 270 -20.33 -12.34 9.65
N LEU A 271 -19.34 -12.48 8.75
CA LEU A 271 -19.43 -11.98 7.38
C LEU A 271 -20.55 -12.66 6.58
N ILE A 272 -20.75 -13.98 6.75
CA ILE A 272 -21.89 -14.70 6.18
C ILE A 272 -23.20 -14.08 6.67
N TYR A 273 -23.32 -13.93 7.99
CA TYR A 273 -24.52 -13.40 8.62
C TYR A 273 -24.81 -11.94 8.24
N VAL A 274 -23.78 -11.14 7.95
CA VAL A 274 -23.98 -9.78 7.44
C VAL A 274 -24.65 -9.83 6.07
N PHE A 275 -24.19 -10.68 5.13
CA PHE A 275 -24.62 -10.61 3.73
C PHE A 275 -25.68 -11.63 3.31
N TYR A 276 -26.00 -12.66 4.10
CA TYR A 276 -26.82 -13.81 3.64
C TYR A 276 -28.20 -13.46 3.04
N LYS A 277 -28.81 -12.35 3.47
CA LYS A 277 -30.12 -11.89 2.96
C LYS A 277 -30.05 -11.37 1.52
N ASP A 278 -28.92 -10.80 1.11
CA ASP A 278 -28.70 -10.33 -0.26
C ASP A 278 -27.78 -11.30 -0.99
N LYS A 279 -28.37 -12.22 -1.75
CA LYS A 279 -27.65 -13.26 -2.47
C LYS A 279 -26.66 -12.70 -3.50
N MET A 280 -26.92 -11.52 -4.07
CA MET A 280 -26.05 -10.92 -5.09
C MET A 280 -24.78 -10.38 -4.43
N VAL A 281 -24.94 -9.62 -3.36
CA VAL A 281 -23.82 -9.08 -2.57
C VAL A 281 -23.02 -10.22 -1.93
N TRP A 282 -23.69 -11.18 -1.32
CA TRP A 282 -23.08 -12.36 -0.69
C TRP A 282 -22.18 -13.15 -1.64
N LYS A 283 -22.69 -13.51 -2.83
CA LYS A 283 -21.93 -14.25 -3.84
C LYS A 283 -20.72 -13.46 -4.34
N SER A 284 -20.87 -12.15 -4.50
CA SER A 284 -19.80 -11.27 -4.96
C SER A 284 -18.70 -11.13 -3.91
N PHE A 285 -19.08 -11.00 -2.64
CA PHE A 285 -18.15 -11.00 -1.51
C PHE A 285 -17.37 -12.32 -1.39
N LEU A 286 -18.07 -13.46 -1.50
CA LEU A 286 -17.42 -14.77 -1.49
C LEU A 286 -16.45 -14.97 -2.66
N ALA A 287 -16.83 -14.51 -3.86
CA ALA A 287 -15.95 -14.58 -5.02
C ALA A 287 -14.65 -13.80 -4.79
N PHE A 288 -14.76 -12.58 -4.24
CA PHE A 288 -13.60 -11.78 -3.83
C PHE A 288 -12.75 -12.50 -2.78
N LEU A 289 -13.37 -13.00 -1.70
CA LEU A 289 -12.66 -13.68 -0.61
C LEU A 289 -11.95 -14.94 -1.10
N ALA A 290 -12.57 -15.71 -1.98
CA ALA A 290 -11.95 -16.88 -2.60
C ALA A 290 -10.71 -16.49 -3.42
N MET A 291 -10.79 -15.45 -4.26
CA MET A 291 -9.64 -14.96 -5.02
C MET A 291 -8.51 -14.46 -4.10
N MET A 292 -8.83 -13.73 -3.03
CA MET A 292 -7.86 -13.30 -2.01
C MET A 292 -7.14 -14.48 -1.35
N LEU A 293 -7.88 -15.52 -0.95
CA LEU A 293 -7.32 -16.71 -0.31
C LEU A 293 -6.47 -17.53 -1.29
N ILE A 294 -6.94 -17.75 -2.52
CA ILE A 294 -6.17 -18.41 -3.57
C ILE A 294 -4.85 -17.66 -3.81
N PHE A 295 -4.91 -16.34 -3.95
CA PHE A 295 -3.69 -15.54 -4.12
C PHE A 295 -2.74 -15.65 -2.93
N SER A 296 -3.28 -15.60 -1.72
CA SER A 296 -2.49 -15.71 -0.49
C SER A 296 -1.79 -17.06 -0.35
N ILE A 297 -2.48 -18.15 -0.72
CA ILE A 297 -2.00 -19.53 -0.62
C ILE A 297 -0.92 -19.82 -1.67
N PHE A 298 -1.15 -19.40 -2.92
CA PHE A 298 -0.30 -19.84 -4.03
C PHE A 298 0.81 -18.85 -4.40
N PHE A 299 0.61 -17.55 -4.16
CA PHE A 299 1.51 -16.51 -4.65
C PHE A 299 2.12 -15.69 -3.54
N PHE A 300 1.30 -15.11 -2.65
CA PHE A 300 1.78 -14.13 -1.68
C PHE A 300 0.90 -14.05 -0.44
N VAL A 301 1.35 -14.67 0.66
CA VAL A 301 0.65 -14.69 1.97
C VAL A 301 0.23 -13.30 2.41
N GLY A 302 1.06 -12.29 2.13
CA GLY A 302 0.79 -10.90 2.49
C GLY A 302 0.99 -10.61 3.98
N GLY A 303 0.62 -9.39 4.36
CA GLY A 303 0.54 -8.90 5.72
C GLY A 303 -0.71 -8.04 5.90
N VAL A 304 -0.82 -7.41 7.07
CA VAL A 304 -2.01 -6.64 7.49
C VAL A 304 -2.51 -5.67 6.40
N ARG A 305 -1.58 -4.94 5.77
CA ARG A 305 -1.91 -3.98 4.70
C ARG A 305 -2.51 -4.61 3.45
N GLN A 306 -2.21 -5.86 3.14
CA GLN A 306 -2.79 -6.54 1.98
C GLN A 306 -4.14 -7.14 2.35
N TRP A 307 -4.24 -7.76 3.52
CA TRP A 307 -5.49 -8.33 4.01
C TRP A 307 -6.57 -7.28 4.27
N GLY A 308 -6.17 -6.06 4.64
CA GLY A 308 -7.05 -4.89 4.79
C GLY A 308 -7.87 -4.53 3.55
N MET A 309 -7.47 -5.00 2.36
CA MET A 309 -8.30 -4.88 1.15
C MET A 309 -9.62 -5.62 1.28
N GLY A 310 -9.67 -6.70 2.06
CA GLY A 310 -10.93 -7.35 2.42
C GLY A 310 -11.86 -6.44 3.22
N PHE A 311 -11.32 -5.67 4.16
CA PHE A 311 -12.11 -4.68 4.91
C PHE A 311 -12.63 -3.55 4.00
N VAL A 312 -11.81 -3.07 3.06
CA VAL A 312 -12.24 -2.08 2.05
C VAL A 312 -13.39 -2.63 1.20
N PHE A 313 -13.26 -3.87 0.70
CA PHE A 313 -14.30 -4.48 -0.11
C PHE A 313 -15.57 -4.76 0.70
N PHE A 314 -15.43 -5.12 1.98
CA PHE A 314 -16.54 -5.24 2.92
C PHE A 314 -17.33 -3.93 3.04
N VAL A 315 -16.67 -2.77 3.17
CA VAL A 315 -17.33 -1.45 3.19
C VAL A 315 -18.10 -1.20 1.88
N ALA A 316 -17.49 -1.52 0.74
CA ALA A 316 -18.15 -1.40 -0.57
C ALA A 316 -19.39 -2.30 -0.69
N MET A 317 -19.32 -3.54 -0.20
CA MET A 317 -20.45 -4.47 -0.21
C MET A 317 -21.58 -4.04 0.73
N LEU A 318 -21.27 -3.42 1.87
CA LEU A 318 -22.28 -2.83 2.75
C LEU A 318 -23.09 -1.73 2.06
N GLU A 319 -22.45 -0.90 1.24
CA GLU A 319 -23.16 0.13 0.45
C GLU A 319 -24.12 -0.51 -0.56
N LEU A 320 -23.71 -1.59 -1.24
CA LEU A 320 -24.56 -2.29 -2.21
C LEU A 320 -25.74 -3.02 -1.55
N ARG A 321 -25.52 -3.56 -0.33
CA ARG A 321 -26.56 -4.26 0.44
C ARG A 321 -27.71 -3.33 0.84
N GLY A 322 -27.46 -2.03 1.03
CA GLY A 322 -28.51 -1.05 1.34
C GLY A 322 -29.26 -1.32 2.66
N MET A 323 -28.53 -1.53 3.75
CA MET A 323 -29.10 -2.01 5.01
C MET A 323 -29.78 -0.94 5.88
N ASP A 324 -30.85 -1.33 6.58
CA ASP A 324 -31.46 -0.53 7.65
C ASP A 324 -30.92 -0.97 9.02
N ILE A 325 -29.92 -0.23 9.50
CA ILE A 325 -29.20 -0.56 10.73
C ILE A 325 -30.08 -0.57 11.99
N ARG A 326 -31.20 0.16 11.99
CA ARG A 326 -32.11 0.22 13.14
C ARG A 326 -32.94 -1.04 13.28
N LYS A 327 -33.16 -1.75 12.17
CA LYS A 327 -33.95 -3.00 12.12
C LYS A 327 -33.06 -4.24 12.20
N GLU A 328 -31.78 -4.11 11.91
CA GLU A 328 -30.83 -5.23 11.84
C GLU A 328 -29.74 -5.15 12.93
N CYS A 329 -30.15 -5.03 14.19
CA CYS A 329 -29.24 -4.81 15.34
C CYS A 329 -28.12 -5.85 15.45
N GLY A 330 -28.38 -7.12 15.13
CA GLY A 330 -27.34 -8.17 15.14
C GLY A 330 -26.25 -7.93 14.09
N VAL A 331 -26.65 -7.53 12.88
CA VAL A 331 -25.72 -7.15 11.80
C VAL A 331 -24.94 -5.89 12.20
N ALA A 332 -25.63 -4.91 12.79
CA ALA A 332 -25.02 -3.69 13.31
C ALA A 332 -23.92 -4.01 14.35
N GLY A 333 -24.20 -4.91 15.30
CA GLY A 333 -23.26 -5.34 16.33
C GLY A 333 -21.97 -5.95 15.76
N ILE A 334 -22.08 -6.79 14.73
CA ILE A 334 -20.91 -7.37 14.05
C ILE A 334 -20.08 -6.29 13.35
N ILE A 335 -20.73 -5.41 12.58
CA ILE A 335 -20.04 -4.32 11.87
C ILE A 335 -19.30 -3.42 12.87
N ILE A 336 -19.99 -3.02 13.95
CA ILE A 336 -19.41 -2.18 15.01
C ILE A 336 -18.23 -2.90 15.66
N THR A 337 -18.34 -4.20 15.94
CA THR A 337 -17.24 -4.98 16.51
C THR A 337 -16.00 -4.90 15.62
N PHE A 338 -16.13 -5.17 14.31
CA PHE A 338 -15.00 -5.07 13.39
C PHE A 338 -14.41 -3.66 13.33
N CYS A 339 -15.25 -2.63 13.35
CA CYS A 339 -14.80 -1.24 13.37
C CYS A 339 -14.06 -0.88 14.67
N MET A 340 -14.50 -1.40 15.82
CA MET A 340 -13.88 -1.10 17.11
C MET A 340 -12.45 -1.63 17.20
N PHE A 341 -12.19 -2.85 16.73
CA PHE A 341 -10.82 -3.37 16.65
C PHE A 341 -9.95 -2.51 15.72
N GLY A 342 -10.47 -2.16 14.55
CA GLY A 342 -9.80 -1.26 13.61
C GLY A 342 -9.50 0.13 14.20
N LEU A 343 -10.44 0.70 14.97
CA LEU A 343 -10.28 1.99 15.63
C LEU A 343 -9.21 1.94 16.73
N ILE A 344 -9.24 0.92 17.59
CA ILE A 344 -8.25 0.75 18.66
C ILE A 344 -6.84 0.62 18.05
N HIS A 345 -6.71 -0.14 16.97
CA HIS A 345 -5.43 -0.29 16.29
C HIS A 345 -4.99 1.01 15.59
N ASN A 346 -5.93 1.78 15.00
CA ASN A 346 -5.65 3.10 14.44
C ASN A 346 -5.07 4.06 15.48
N VAL A 347 -5.69 4.14 16.65
CA VAL A 347 -5.23 5.02 17.74
C VAL A 347 -3.81 4.66 18.17
N LYS A 348 -3.47 3.36 18.24
CA LYS A 348 -2.11 2.91 18.54
C LYS A 348 -1.13 3.33 17.45
N ALA A 349 -1.45 3.05 16.18
CA ALA A 349 -0.57 3.34 15.05
C ALA A 349 -0.30 4.85 14.88
N VAL A 350 -1.35 5.69 14.94
CA VAL A 350 -1.21 7.16 14.89
C VAL A 350 -0.39 7.67 16.07
N ARG A 351 -0.63 7.15 17.27
CA ARG A 351 0.14 7.53 18.46
C ARG A 351 1.62 7.18 18.34
N GLU A 352 1.94 6.02 17.75
CA GLU A 352 3.32 5.60 17.52
C GLU A 352 4.01 6.47 16.46
N ASP A 353 3.35 6.75 15.33
CA ASP A 353 3.88 7.61 14.25
C ASP A 353 4.10 9.07 14.68
N ILE A 354 3.32 9.57 15.66
CA ILE A 354 3.55 10.89 16.28
C ILE A 354 4.73 10.89 17.25
N ARG A 355 4.96 9.77 17.96
CA ARG A 355 5.95 9.69 19.05
C ARG A 355 7.33 9.30 18.59
N LEU A 356 7.41 8.42 17.60
CA LEU A 356 8.64 7.86 17.08
C LEU A 356 8.82 8.35 15.64
N PRO A 357 10.06 8.60 15.19
CA PRO A 357 10.32 8.72 13.77
C PRO A 357 9.76 7.49 13.05
N PHE A 358 9.09 7.68 11.92
CA PHE A 358 8.58 6.57 11.15
C PHE A 358 9.74 5.74 10.56
N THR A 359 10.78 6.43 10.09
CA THR A 359 12.02 5.82 9.60
C THR A 359 13.26 6.63 9.99
N ASN A 360 14.36 5.94 10.34
CA ASN A 360 15.67 6.57 10.53
C ASN A 360 16.30 7.06 9.22
N ALA A 361 15.71 6.75 8.06
CA ALA A 361 16.23 7.15 6.76
C ALA A 361 16.26 8.67 6.57
N LYS A 362 15.30 9.41 7.15
CA LYS A 362 15.28 10.87 7.12
C LYS A 362 16.51 11.47 7.78
N LYS A 363 16.76 11.11 9.04
CA LYS A 363 17.92 11.59 9.79
C LYS A 363 19.23 11.21 9.09
N THR A 364 19.32 9.98 8.60
CA THR A 364 20.49 9.48 7.86
C THR A 364 20.73 10.27 6.57
N GLY A 365 19.69 10.49 5.76
CA GLY A 365 19.81 11.18 4.48
C GLY A 365 20.14 12.66 4.66
N LEU A 366 19.51 13.34 5.63
CA LEU A 366 19.83 14.72 5.97
C LEU A 366 21.28 14.87 6.45
N PHE A 367 21.77 13.93 7.29
CA PHE A 367 23.18 13.91 7.69
C PHE A 367 24.11 13.78 6.47
N ILE A 368 23.79 12.87 5.54
CA ILE A 368 24.60 12.71 4.31
C ILE A 368 24.59 13.99 3.48
N ARG A 369 23.43 14.61 3.28
CA ARG A 369 23.30 15.87 2.54
C ARG A 369 24.14 16.99 3.17
N ASP A 370 24.12 17.09 4.49
CA ASP A 370 24.69 18.23 5.20
C ASP A 370 26.18 18.03 5.55
N LYS A 371 26.66 16.78 5.67
CA LYS A 371 28.01 16.46 6.15
C LYS A 371 28.90 15.74 5.13
N VAL A 372 28.34 15.05 4.14
CA VAL A 372 29.14 14.34 3.11
C VAL A 372 29.33 15.26 1.91
N PRO A 373 30.57 15.65 1.55
CA PRO A 373 30.80 16.51 0.41
C PRO A 373 30.20 15.94 -0.88
N ALA A 374 29.65 16.81 -1.74
CA ALA A 374 28.98 16.40 -2.98
C ALA A 374 29.86 15.52 -3.90
N LYS A 375 31.18 15.79 -3.93
CA LYS A 375 32.15 15.01 -4.71
C LYS A 375 32.47 13.63 -4.13
N VAL A 376 32.21 13.39 -2.84
CA VAL A 376 32.50 12.11 -2.18
C VAL A 376 31.38 11.12 -2.52
N PRO A 377 31.67 9.97 -3.14
CA PRO A 377 30.68 8.94 -3.39
C PRO A 377 30.14 8.33 -2.10
N VAL A 378 28.83 8.09 -2.08
CA VAL A 378 28.17 7.24 -1.06
C VAL A 378 27.86 5.91 -1.73
N VAL A 379 28.51 4.84 -1.27
CA VAL A 379 28.31 3.47 -1.75
C VAL A 379 27.31 2.79 -0.84
N ALA A 380 26.20 2.31 -1.41
CA ALA A 380 25.16 1.60 -0.66
C ALA A 380 25.30 0.09 -0.84
N ILE A 381 25.42 -0.65 0.26
CA ILE A 381 25.52 -2.12 0.24
C ILE A 381 24.19 -2.77 -0.14
N ASN A 382 23.08 -2.15 0.28
CA ASN A 382 21.74 -2.65 0.04
C ASN A 382 20.88 -1.53 -0.56
N LYS A 383 20.56 -1.64 -1.86
CA LYS A 383 19.75 -0.64 -2.58
C LYS A 383 18.35 -0.49 -1.99
N PHE A 384 17.72 -1.61 -1.66
CA PHE A 384 16.37 -1.64 -1.09
C PHE A 384 16.29 -0.81 0.19
N GLU A 385 17.23 -1.03 1.10
CA GLU A 385 17.27 -0.31 2.38
C GLU A 385 17.77 1.14 2.23
N ALA A 386 18.61 1.42 1.24
CA ALA A 386 19.19 2.75 1.02
C ALA A 386 18.28 3.73 0.26
N THR A 387 17.31 3.23 -0.50
CA THR A 387 16.39 4.05 -1.31
C THR A 387 15.72 5.19 -0.55
N PRO A 388 15.15 5.00 0.66
CA PRO A 388 14.58 6.12 1.40
C PRO A 388 15.64 7.13 1.86
N VAL A 389 16.87 6.70 2.15
CA VAL A 389 17.99 7.59 2.52
C VAL A 389 18.36 8.51 1.35
N ILE A 390 18.37 7.99 0.12
CA ILE A 390 18.61 8.76 -1.11
C ILE A 390 17.60 9.91 -1.24
N GLY A 391 16.31 9.63 -0.97
CA GLY A 391 15.22 10.61 -0.98
C GLY A 391 15.52 11.85 -0.15
N TYR A 392 15.98 11.64 1.08
CA TYR A 392 16.31 12.73 1.99
C TYR A 392 17.71 13.33 1.76
N ALA A 393 18.64 12.56 1.20
CA ALA A 393 19.97 13.05 0.84
C ALA A 393 19.95 14.00 -0.36
N GLY A 394 18.92 13.92 -1.21
CA GLY A 394 18.78 14.77 -2.40
C GLY A 394 19.85 14.51 -3.47
N ARG A 395 20.49 13.33 -3.45
CA ARG A 395 21.52 12.92 -4.40
C ARG A 395 21.53 11.40 -4.58
N LYS A 396 21.91 10.93 -5.76
CA LYS A 396 22.04 9.50 -6.08
C LYS A 396 23.22 8.86 -5.35
N PHE A 397 23.09 7.57 -5.04
CA PHE A 397 24.15 6.75 -4.45
C PHE A 397 24.69 5.77 -5.47
N TYR A 398 25.81 5.12 -5.13
CA TYR A 398 26.51 4.18 -6.00
C TYR A 398 26.31 2.74 -5.56
N GLU A 399 26.16 1.85 -6.55
CA GLU A 399 26.22 0.41 -6.37
C GLU A 399 27.58 -0.16 -6.79
N LEU A 400 27.93 -1.32 -6.23
CA LEU A 400 29.06 -2.14 -6.68
C LEU A 400 28.56 -3.54 -7.07
N PRO A 401 29.24 -4.22 -8.01
CA PRO A 401 30.51 -3.85 -8.64
C PRO A 401 30.40 -2.88 -9.84
N ALA A 402 29.18 -2.58 -10.31
CA ALA A 402 28.98 -1.80 -11.53
C ALA A 402 29.47 -0.33 -11.45
N GLY A 403 29.58 0.24 -10.25
CA GLY A 403 29.98 1.63 -10.05
C GLY A 403 28.95 2.64 -10.58
N ALA A 404 27.73 2.18 -10.86
CA ALA A 404 26.64 2.96 -11.40
C ALA A 404 25.88 3.73 -10.32
N GLU A 405 25.33 4.87 -10.69
CA GLU A 405 24.42 5.61 -9.82
C GLU A 405 23.02 5.01 -9.85
N PHE A 406 22.34 5.02 -8.71
CA PHE A 406 20.95 4.62 -8.60
C PHE A 406 20.15 5.52 -7.64
N SER A 407 18.83 5.52 -7.84
CA SER A 407 17.83 6.16 -6.97
C SER A 407 16.70 5.21 -6.58
N TYR A 408 16.45 4.18 -7.38
CA TYR A 408 15.45 3.13 -7.15
C TYR A 408 16.11 1.74 -7.16
N PHE A 409 15.41 0.74 -6.66
CA PHE A 409 15.85 -0.66 -6.68
C PHE A 409 14.96 -1.53 -7.58
N ARG A 410 15.38 -2.77 -7.85
CA ARG A 410 14.49 -3.83 -8.36
C ARG A 410 14.37 -4.92 -7.32
N TRP A 411 13.20 -5.52 -7.15
CA TRP A 411 12.96 -6.58 -6.15
C TRP A 411 13.86 -7.81 -6.34
N VAL A 412 14.31 -8.05 -7.56
CA VAL A 412 15.21 -9.16 -7.93
C VAL A 412 16.71 -8.82 -7.80
N ASP A 413 17.06 -7.58 -7.44
CA ASP A 413 18.46 -7.20 -7.26
C ASP A 413 19.05 -7.95 -6.06
N LYS A 414 20.14 -8.68 -6.31
CA LYS A 414 20.88 -9.36 -5.24
C LYS A 414 21.74 -8.36 -4.47
N ILE A 415 21.84 -8.55 -3.16
CA ILE A 415 22.78 -7.81 -2.32
C ILE A 415 24.18 -8.29 -2.66
N TYR A 416 25.01 -7.40 -3.19
CA TYR A 416 26.41 -7.63 -3.41
C TYR A 416 27.22 -6.92 -2.33
N LEU A 417 28.01 -7.70 -1.58
CA LEU A 417 28.90 -7.16 -0.56
C LEU A 417 30.31 -7.04 -1.16
N PRO A 418 30.77 -5.84 -1.55
CA PRO A 418 32.11 -5.64 -2.08
C PRO A 418 33.18 -5.94 -1.03
N THR A 419 34.38 -6.22 -1.49
CA THR A 419 35.60 -6.25 -0.66
C THR A 419 36.10 -4.84 -0.38
N GLU A 420 36.91 -4.66 0.66
CA GLU A 420 37.56 -3.38 0.92
C GLU A 420 38.44 -2.92 -0.25
N ASN A 421 39.09 -3.86 -0.95
CA ASN A 421 39.93 -3.56 -2.11
C ASN A 421 39.11 -3.01 -3.28
N GLU A 422 37.93 -3.58 -3.56
CA GLU A 422 37.02 -3.06 -4.59
C GLU A 422 36.50 -1.66 -4.25
N LEU A 423 36.22 -1.41 -2.97
CA LEU A 423 35.83 -0.09 -2.48
C LEU A 423 36.96 0.94 -2.65
N LYS A 424 38.21 0.58 -2.31
CA LYS A 424 39.40 1.43 -2.55
C LYS A 424 39.65 1.64 -4.03
N LEU A 425 39.48 0.61 -4.86
CA LEU A 425 39.62 0.70 -6.31
C LEU A 425 38.60 1.67 -6.90
N PHE A 426 37.33 1.56 -6.48
CA PHE A 426 36.28 2.49 -6.90
C PHE A 426 36.57 3.93 -6.47
N ALA A 427 37.06 4.13 -5.25
CA ALA A 427 37.45 5.45 -4.76
C ALA A 427 38.60 6.07 -5.57
N ARG A 428 39.62 5.26 -5.96
CA ARG A 428 40.69 5.68 -6.89
C ARG A 428 40.15 6.04 -8.26
N TYR A 429 39.25 5.21 -8.80
CA TYR A 429 38.58 5.46 -10.08
C TYR A 429 37.79 6.78 -10.07
N LYS A 430 37.14 7.11 -8.96
CA LYS A 430 36.43 8.39 -8.78
C LYS A 430 37.36 9.58 -8.46
N GLY A 431 38.67 9.36 -8.32
CA GLY A 431 39.64 10.42 -8.04
C GLY A 431 39.45 11.08 -6.67
N VAL A 432 38.92 10.35 -5.68
CA VAL A 432 38.65 10.89 -4.33
C VAL A 432 39.57 10.28 -3.28
N GLY A 433 39.85 11.02 -2.21
CA GLY A 433 40.70 10.55 -1.10
C GLY A 433 40.03 9.55 -0.16
N GLY A 434 38.73 9.33 -0.32
CA GLY A 434 37.94 8.39 0.47
C GLY A 434 36.50 8.32 -0.03
N ILE A 435 35.77 7.30 0.42
CA ILE A 435 34.34 7.13 0.15
C ILE A 435 33.56 6.97 1.45
N THR A 436 32.25 7.18 1.35
CA THR A 436 31.30 6.87 2.41
C THR A 436 30.55 5.58 2.06
N ILE A 437 30.32 4.71 3.04
CA ILE A 437 29.62 3.43 2.87
C ILE A 437 28.37 3.44 3.74
N LEU A 438 27.22 3.12 3.16
CA LEU A 438 25.93 3.02 3.85
C LEU A 438 25.47 1.56 3.87
N THR A 439 25.14 1.06 5.06
CA THR A 439 24.62 -0.30 5.26
C THR A 439 23.52 -0.32 6.32
N PRO A 440 22.50 -1.20 6.19
CA PRO A 440 21.45 -1.37 7.20
C PRO A 440 21.92 -2.15 8.44
N LYS A 441 23.08 -2.81 8.36
CA LYS A 441 23.66 -3.63 9.44
C LYS A 441 25.14 -3.30 9.65
N PRO A 442 25.70 -3.50 10.85
CA PRO A 442 27.12 -3.29 11.08
C PRO A 442 27.98 -4.12 10.13
N LEU A 443 29.07 -3.53 9.62
CA LEU A 443 30.08 -4.25 8.86
C LEU A 443 30.97 -5.06 9.80
N ASP A 444 31.42 -6.22 9.30
CA ASP A 444 32.39 -7.05 9.98
C ASP A 444 33.80 -6.44 9.87
N ASN A 445 34.37 -6.05 11.01
CA ASN A 445 35.70 -5.43 11.09
C ASN A 445 36.81 -6.35 10.58
N THR A 446 36.63 -7.68 10.60
CA THR A 446 37.63 -8.61 10.07
C THR A 446 37.71 -8.55 8.54
N ARG A 447 36.57 -8.30 7.88
CA ARG A 447 36.46 -8.16 6.43
C ARG A 447 36.78 -6.75 5.93
N PHE A 448 36.60 -5.74 6.79
CA PHE A 448 36.77 -4.34 6.47
C PHE A 448 37.67 -3.61 7.50
N PRO A 449 38.95 -4.02 7.65
CA PRO A 449 39.82 -3.55 8.72
C PRO A 449 40.11 -2.04 8.71
N ASN A 450 40.06 -1.37 7.55
CA ASN A 450 40.34 0.07 7.45
C ASN A 450 39.07 0.93 7.38
N VAL A 451 37.89 0.30 7.41
CA VAL A 451 36.61 1.02 7.38
C VAL A 451 36.29 1.48 8.81
N LYS A 452 36.08 2.80 8.98
CA LYS A 452 35.77 3.40 10.29
C LYS A 452 34.32 3.79 10.37
N LEU A 453 33.62 3.38 11.43
CA LEU A 453 32.26 3.83 11.70
C LEU A 453 32.29 5.33 11.95
N TRP A 454 31.53 6.08 11.17
CA TRP A 454 31.42 7.53 11.31
C TRP A 454 30.20 7.90 12.15
N GLN A 455 29.04 7.36 11.79
CA GLN A 455 27.78 7.63 12.48
C GLN A 455 26.87 6.41 12.37
N LYS A 456 26.14 6.13 13.45
CA LYS A 456 25.03 5.18 13.45
C LYS A 456 23.71 5.92 13.70
N PHE A 457 22.65 5.39 13.11
CA PHE A 457 21.26 5.83 13.25
C PHE A 457 20.45 4.59 13.61
N ASP A 458 20.55 4.20 14.87
CA ASP A 458 19.95 3.00 15.46
C ASP A 458 18.94 3.35 16.56
N GLU A 459 18.44 4.59 16.54
CA GLU A 459 17.37 5.01 17.46
C GLU A 459 16.07 4.26 17.16
N GLU A 460 15.25 4.09 18.20
CA GLU A 460 13.93 3.47 18.07
C GLU A 460 13.07 4.24 17.05
N ASN A 461 12.47 3.50 16.12
CA ASN A 461 11.64 4.03 15.06
C ASN A 461 10.54 3.04 14.70
N TYR A 462 9.46 3.55 14.08
CA TYR A 462 8.27 2.76 13.74
C TYR A 462 8.62 1.52 12.88
N LYS A 463 9.53 1.68 11.92
CA LYS A 463 9.92 0.61 10.98
C LYS A 463 11.01 -0.32 11.47
N LYS A 464 11.60 -0.06 12.64
CA LYS A 464 12.74 -0.81 13.20
C LYS A 464 13.91 -0.88 12.21
N GLU A 465 14.14 0.22 11.50
CA GLU A 465 15.20 0.37 10.50
C GLU A 465 16.43 1.02 11.12
N ASN A 466 17.62 0.51 10.82
CA ASN A 466 18.88 1.04 11.30
C ASN A 466 19.79 1.37 10.12
N TYR A 467 20.64 2.37 10.30
CA TYR A 467 21.64 2.75 9.30
C TYR A 467 23.00 2.98 9.95
N PHE A 468 24.04 2.45 9.30
CA PHE A 468 25.41 2.62 9.72
C PHE A 468 26.18 3.24 8.56
N LEU A 469 26.78 4.39 8.85
CA LEU A 469 27.55 5.16 7.90
C LEU A 469 29.03 5.04 8.26
N TYR A 470 29.82 4.59 7.31
CA TYR A 470 31.25 4.38 7.47
C TYR A 470 32.05 5.25 6.51
N THR A 471 33.28 5.55 6.88
CA THR A 471 34.28 6.18 6.00
C THR A 471 35.40 5.19 5.70
N LEU A 472 35.83 5.15 4.44
CA LEU A 472 37.00 4.40 4.01
C LEU A 472 37.99 5.35 3.31
N PRO A 473 39.15 5.65 3.90
CA PRO A 473 40.22 6.35 3.19
C PRO A 473 40.83 5.47 2.10
N VAL A 474 41.33 6.12 1.03
CA VAL A 474 42.02 5.43 -0.08
C VAL A 474 43.49 5.15 0.22
N LYS A 475 44.09 5.97 1.10
CA LYS A 475 45.48 5.87 1.53
C LYS A 475 45.68 4.73 2.51
#